data_AF-A0A202DHI5-F1
#
_entry.id   AF-A0A202DHI5-F1
#
_cell.length_a   1.000
_cell.length_b   1.000
_cell.length_c   1.000
_cell.angle_alpha   90.00
_cell.angle_beta   90.00
_cell.angle_gamma   90.00
#
_symmetry.space_group_name_H-M   'P 1'
#
loop_
_entity.id
_entity.type
_entity.pdbx_description
1 polymer ?
#
loop_
_entity_poly.entity_id
_entity_poly.type
_entity_poly.pdbx_seq_one_letter_code
_entity_poly.pdbx_strand_id
1 'polypeptide(L)'
;MGGIADTPSKVGKRASLRQIHIWGLLVCISLLSTLAWGDHFIHIGSVNGLDVQVEFMGYEELSERGEFLYEKGDSLIYRLRIKNRANRAFSPIEVQSSLHSDGIQCNPKSFYPGETLPGSSVSPVHQAALSAGNDYEYDVKYNIPSDICSSSGNLKVRIQFTQFGRIQSSSLIAPIHFHVD
;
A
#
# COMPACT_ATOMS: atom_id res chain seq x y z
N MET A 1 -27.64 -66.42 -19.00
CA MET A 1 -28.21 -67.24 -20.10
C MET A 1 -29.18 -66.32 -20.82
N GLY A 2 -28.83 -65.64 -21.90
CA GLY A 2 -28.30 -66.15 -23.16
C GLY A 2 -29.41 -65.98 -24.19
N GLY A 3 -29.28 -65.02 -25.12
CA GLY A 3 -30.28 -64.75 -26.15
C GLY A 3 -29.98 -63.47 -26.92
N ILE A 4 -29.09 -63.57 -27.89
CA ILE A 4 -28.70 -62.56 -28.89
C ILE A 4 -29.74 -62.61 -30.02
N ALA A 5 -30.07 -61.45 -30.61
CA ALA A 5 -30.55 -61.39 -31.99
C ALA A 5 -30.04 -60.12 -32.67
N ASP A 6 -29.35 -60.34 -33.79
CA ASP A 6 -28.58 -59.41 -34.59
C ASP A 6 -29.41 -58.48 -35.49
N THR A 7 -28.78 -57.36 -35.83
CA THR A 7 -29.11 -56.44 -36.93
C THR A 7 -28.85 -57.07 -38.31
N PRO A 8 -29.46 -56.55 -39.39
CA PRO A 8 -28.63 -55.91 -40.45
C PRO A 8 -29.31 -54.67 -41.08
N SER A 9 -28.63 -53.53 -41.24
CA SER A 9 -27.74 -53.11 -42.36
C SER A 9 -28.44 -52.73 -43.68
N LYS A 10 -28.43 -51.42 -44.03
CA LYS A 10 -27.80 -50.83 -45.24
C LYS A 10 -28.24 -49.35 -45.44
N VAL A 11 -27.30 -48.39 -45.43
CA VAL A 11 -26.72 -47.68 -46.62
C VAL A 11 -27.81 -46.98 -47.46
N GLY A 12 -27.86 -45.67 -47.69
CA GLY A 12 -26.91 -44.57 -47.61
C GLY A 12 -27.18 -43.63 -48.81
N LYS A 13 -26.96 -42.31 -48.68
CA LYS A 13 -26.42 -41.42 -49.74
C LYS A 13 -26.28 -39.96 -49.25
N ARG A 14 -25.06 -39.44 -49.40
CA ARG A 14 -24.62 -38.05 -49.23
C ARG A 14 -25.02 -37.18 -50.43
N ALA A 15 -25.18 -35.88 -50.17
CA ALA A 15 -24.79 -34.69 -50.96
C ALA A 15 -25.75 -33.54 -50.57
N SER A 16 -25.41 -32.27 -50.40
CA SER A 16 -24.21 -31.48 -50.68
C SER A 16 -24.39 -30.14 -49.95
N LEU A 17 -23.30 -29.56 -49.43
CA LEU A 17 -23.22 -28.23 -48.84
C LEU A 17 -23.79 -27.13 -49.76
N ARG A 18 -24.47 -26.13 -49.17
CA ARG A 18 -24.12 -24.71 -49.40
C ARG A 18 -24.28 -23.90 -48.12
N GLN A 19 -23.15 -23.29 -47.79
CA GLN A 19 -22.79 -22.44 -46.67
C GLN A 19 -23.15 -21.00 -47.02
N ILE A 20 -23.89 -20.29 -46.16
CA ILE A 20 -23.90 -18.82 -46.14
C ILE A 20 -23.76 -18.39 -44.67
N HIS A 21 -22.61 -17.81 -44.38
CA HIS A 21 -22.21 -17.24 -43.10
C HIS A 21 -22.93 -15.91 -42.86
N ILE A 22 -23.56 -15.75 -41.69
CA ILE A 22 -23.74 -14.44 -41.06
C ILE A 22 -23.35 -14.58 -39.59
N TRP A 23 -22.17 -14.03 -39.27
CA TRP A 23 -21.66 -13.87 -37.92
C TRP A 23 -22.43 -12.74 -37.24
N GLY A 24 -23.01 -13.02 -36.08
CA GLY A 24 -23.62 -12.04 -35.18
C GLY A 24 -23.28 -12.41 -33.74
N LEU A 25 -22.01 -12.27 -33.38
CA LEU A 25 -21.51 -12.45 -32.02
C LEU A 25 -21.96 -11.25 -31.18
N LEU A 26 -23.06 -11.40 -30.44
CA LEU A 26 -23.48 -10.43 -29.44
C LEU A 26 -22.63 -10.66 -28.19
N VAL A 27 -21.46 -10.03 -28.16
CA VAL A 27 -20.59 -9.99 -26.98
C VAL A 27 -21.26 -9.06 -25.97
N CYS A 28 -21.89 -9.65 -24.97
CA CYS A 28 -22.40 -8.93 -23.80
C CYS A 28 -21.19 -8.54 -22.94
N ILE A 29 -20.58 -7.39 -23.22
CA ILE A 29 -19.52 -6.81 -22.41
C ILE A 29 -20.17 -6.35 -21.10
N SER A 30 -20.06 -7.18 -20.07
CA SER A 30 -20.29 -6.79 -18.69
C SER A 30 -19.27 -5.72 -18.31
N LEU A 31 -19.67 -4.45 -18.37
CA LEU A 31 -18.97 -3.36 -17.68
C LEU A 31 -19.20 -3.53 -16.16
N LEU A 32 -18.53 -4.52 -15.56
CA LEU A 32 -18.06 -4.37 -14.19
C LEU A 32 -16.77 -3.58 -14.28
N SER A 33 -16.87 -2.26 -14.30
CA SER A 33 -15.77 -1.43 -13.81
C SER A 33 -15.79 -1.54 -12.29
N THR A 34 -15.34 -2.68 -11.75
CA THR A 34 -14.74 -2.66 -10.42
C THR A 34 -13.51 -1.78 -10.59
N LEU A 35 -13.63 -0.51 -10.20
CA LEU A 35 -12.49 0.25 -9.73
C LEU A 35 -11.91 -0.58 -8.58
N ALA A 36 -11.05 -1.54 -8.91
CA ALA A 36 -10.14 -2.13 -7.96
C ALA A 36 -9.22 -0.98 -7.58
N TRP A 37 -9.56 -0.28 -6.50
CA TRP A 37 -8.60 0.53 -5.79
C TRP A 37 -7.56 -0.49 -5.35
N GLY A 38 -6.49 -0.60 -6.13
CA GLY A 38 -5.38 -1.45 -5.78
C GLY A 38 -4.89 -0.95 -4.43
N ASP A 39 -4.94 -1.83 -3.43
CA ASP A 39 -4.42 -1.60 -2.10
C ASP A 39 -2.88 -1.44 -2.26
N HIS A 40 -2.41 -0.23 -2.60
CA HIS A 40 -1.02 0.05 -2.97
C HIS A 40 -0.18 0.23 -1.70
N PHE A 41 -0.14 -0.82 -0.90
CA PHE A 41 0.71 -0.89 0.28
C PHE A 41 2.15 -1.20 -0.14
N ILE A 42 3.04 -0.25 0.12
CA ILE A 42 4.49 -0.43 0.01
C ILE A 42 4.98 -1.05 1.31
N HIS A 43 5.69 -2.17 1.21
CA HIS A 43 6.37 -2.76 2.35
C HIS A 43 7.63 -1.95 2.68
N ILE A 44 7.68 -1.40 3.89
CA ILE A 44 8.81 -0.57 4.34
C ILE A 44 9.82 -1.37 5.19
N GLY A 45 9.41 -2.54 5.68
CA GLY A 45 10.27 -3.44 6.44
C GLY A 45 9.51 -4.27 7.47
N SER A 46 10.27 -5.07 8.22
CA SER A 46 9.72 -5.97 9.22
C SER A 46 10.57 -5.93 10.49
N VAL A 47 9.90 -5.93 11.65
CA VAL A 47 10.56 -5.93 12.96
C VAL A 47 9.97 -7.06 13.79
N ASN A 48 10.77 -8.10 14.05
CA ASN A 48 10.40 -9.16 14.99
C ASN A 48 9.06 -9.86 14.66
N GLY A 49 8.78 -10.02 13.37
CA GLY A 49 7.52 -10.58 12.84
C GLY A 49 6.37 -9.59 12.71
N LEU A 50 6.57 -8.30 13.02
CA LEU A 50 5.65 -7.24 12.64
C LEU A 50 6.07 -6.70 11.26
N ASP A 51 5.27 -6.94 10.23
CA ASP A 51 5.47 -6.31 8.92
C ASP A 51 4.83 -4.94 8.92
N VAL A 52 5.53 -3.95 8.38
CA VAL A 52 5.05 -2.58 8.30
C VAL A 52 4.91 -2.18 6.85
N GLN A 53 3.75 -1.64 6.52
CA GLN A 53 3.39 -1.22 5.19
C GLN A 53 2.80 0.18 5.25
N VAL A 54 3.01 0.94 4.18
CA VAL A 54 2.46 2.29 4.01
C VAL A 54 1.73 2.38 2.69
N GLU A 55 0.56 2.99 2.71
CA GLU A 55 -0.17 3.42 1.52
C GLU A 55 -0.21 4.95 1.52
N PHE A 56 0.34 5.54 0.48
CA PHE A 56 0.37 6.98 0.28
C PHE A 56 -0.90 7.42 -0.46
N MET A 57 -1.63 8.37 0.13
CA MET A 57 -2.92 8.85 -0.35
C MET A 57 -2.80 10.33 -0.77
N GLY A 58 -3.69 10.75 -1.68
CA GLY A 58 -3.86 12.17 -2.02
C GLY A 58 -2.64 12.85 -2.65
N TYR A 59 -1.90 12.13 -3.50
CA TYR A 59 -0.87 12.74 -4.35
C TYR A 59 -1.50 13.31 -5.63
N GLU A 60 -0.89 14.33 -6.21
CA GLU A 60 -1.40 14.97 -7.44
C GLU A 60 -1.01 14.20 -8.71
N GLU A 61 0.26 13.77 -8.79
CA GLU A 61 0.80 13.04 -9.94
C GLU A 61 1.88 12.03 -9.51
N LEU A 62 2.12 11.04 -10.36
CA LEU A 62 3.31 10.18 -10.27
C LEU A 62 4.46 10.87 -10.99
N SER A 63 5.63 10.95 -10.36
CA SER A 63 6.84 11.41 -11.02
C SER A 63 7.17 10.55 -12.25
N GLU A 64 8.04 11.04 -13.14
CA GLU A 64 8.52 10.25 -14.29
C GLU A 64 9.16 8.91 -13.90
N ARG A 65 9.52 8.73 -12.62
CA ARG A 65 10.09 7.49 -12.06
C ARG A 65 9.06 6.61 -11.35
N GLY A 66 7.78 6.99 -11.38
CA GLY A 66 6.69 6.26 -10.71
C GLY A 66 6.65 6.49 -9.19
N GLU A 67 7.22 7.60 -8.71
CA GLU A 67 7.21 7.96 -7.28
C GLU A 67 6.06 8.93 -7.00
N PHE A 68 5.52 8.93 -5.78
CA PHE A 68 4.48 9.88 -5.40
C PHE A 68 5.05 11.30 -5.28
N LEU A 69 4.42 12.26 -5.95
CA LEU A 69 4.84 13.66 -5.95
C LEU A 69 3.83 14.51 -5.16
N TYR A 70 4.34 15.30 -4.21
CA TYR A 70 3.53 16.13 -3.33
C TYR A 70 3.93 17.61 -3.41
N GLU A 71 2.96 18.51 -3.51
CA GLU A 71 3.18 19.95 -3.52
C GLU A 71 3.52 20.52 -2.13
N LYS A 72 4.24 21.65 -2.12
CA LYS A 72 4.53 22.40 -0.88
C LYS A 72 3.25 23.06 -0.38
N GLY A 73 3.02 23.07 0.93
CA GLY A 73 1.83 23.66 1.54
C GLY A 73 0.63 22.72 1.62
N ASP A 74 0.67 21.60 0.88
CA ASP A 74 -0.39 20.61 0.82
C ASP A 74 -0.32 19.57 1.95
N SER A 75 -1.23 18.60 1.93
CA SER A 75 -1.30 17.55 2.95
C SER A 75 -0.91 16.19 2.39
N LEU A 76 0.22 15.66 2.85
CA LEU A 76 0.54 14.25 2.70
C LEU A 76 -0.35 13.42 3.64
N ILE A 77 -1.24 12.62 3.07
CA ILE A 77 -2.05 11.66 3.82
C ILE A 77 -1.51 10.27 3.55
N TYR A 78 -1.33 9.46 4.58
CA TYR A 78 -0.92 8.07 4.40
C TYR A 78 -1.56 7.16 5.43
N ARG A 79 -1.78 5.92 5.04
CA ARG A 79 -2.25 4.84 5.90
C ARG A 79 -1.09 3.94 6.28
N LEU A 80 -0.85 3.77 7.57
CA LEU A 80 0.08 2.77 8.07
C LEU A 80 -0.67 1.49 8.38
N ARG A 81 -0.13 0.36 7.92
CA ARG A 81 -0.61 -0.98 8.24
C ARG A 81 0.50 -1.78 8.89
N ILE A 82 0.19 -2.38 10.03
CA ILE A 82 1.10 -3.27 10.77
C ILE A 82 0.47 -4.65 10.81
N LYS A 83 1.16 -5.64 10.24
CA LYS A 83 0.70 -7.02 10.21
C LYS A 83 1.50 -7.86 11.18
N ASN A 84 0.82 -8.56 12.08
CA ASN A 84 1.48 -9.51 12.97
C ASN A 84 1.65 -10.86 12.28
N ARG A 85 2.80 -11.08 11.65
CA ARG A 85 3.21 -12.36 11.07
C ARG A 85 3.87 -13.31 12.08
N ALA A 86 4.12 -12.87 13.30
CA ALA A 86 4.64 -13.74 14.33
C ALA A 86 3.55 -14.67 14.86
N ASN A 87 3.94 -15.86 15.33
CA ASN A 87 3.03 -16.78 16.03
C ASN A 87 2.84 -16.41 17.50
N ARG A 88 2.75 -15.12 17.82
CA ARG A 88 2.53 -14.61 19.18
C ARG A 88 1.76 -13.29 19.16
N ALA A 89 1.11 -12.96 20.26
CA ALA A 89 0.48 -11.65 20.42
C ALA A 89 1.47 -10.58 20.89
N PHE A 90 1.19 -9.32 20.55
CA PHE A 90 1.84 -8.13 21.10
C PHE A 90 0.80 -7.28 21.83
N SER A 91 1.06 -6.88 23.07
CA SER A 91 0.11 -6.08 23.87
C SER A 91 0.82 -5.28 24.97
N PRO A 92 0.88 -3.94 24.88
CA PRO A 92 0.62 -3.11 23.70
C PRO A 92 1.84 -3.07 22.75
N ILE A 93 1.59 -2.75 21.48
CA ILE A 93 2.57 -2.06 20.64
C ILE A 93 2.29 -0.56 20.69
N GLU A 94 3.35 0.24 20.59
CA GLU A 94 3.27 1.68 20.37
C GLU A 94 3.90 2.00 19.02
N VAL A 95 3.23 2.84 18.24
CA VAL A 95 3.65 3.21 16.90
C VAL A 95 3.60 4.71 16.79
N GLN A 96 4.67 5.29 16.28
CA GLN A 96 4.75 6.71 15.99
C GLN A 96 5.52 6.90 14.69
N SER A 97 4.99 7.70 13.80
CA SER A 97 5.68 8.07 12.57
C SER A 97 6.15 9.52 12.63
N SER A 98 7.21 9.82 11.91
CA SER A 98 7.72 11.16 11.71
C SER A 98 8.17 11.32 10.28
N LEU A 99 7.87 12.47 9.70
CA LEU A 99 8.37 12.85 8.39
C LEU A 99 9.49 13.87 8.57
N HIS A 100 10.56 13.72 7.80
CA HIS A 100 11.67 14.67 7.74
C HIS A 100 12.06 14.92 6.29
N SER A 101 12.10 16.18 5.86
CA SER A 101 12.75 16.58 4.61
C SER A 101 14.27 16.52 4.74
N ASP A 102 14.99 16.13 3.68
CA ASP A 102 16.46 16.01 3.70
C ASP A 102 17.19 17.37 3.59
N GLY A 103 16.49 18.44 3.21
CA GLY A 103 17.05 19.77 2.92
C GLY A 103 16.46 20.87 3.79
N ILE A 104 16.66 20.73 5.10
CA ILE A 104 16.09 21.59 6.17
C ILE A 104 16.54 23.08 6.11
N GLN A 105 17.40 23.48 5.17
CA GLN A 105 17.95 24.84 5.13
C GLN A 105 17.69 25.56 3.80
N CYS A 106 16.47 26.06 3.65
CA CYS A 106 16.15 27.03 2.60
C CYS A 106 16.66 28.43 3.00
N ASN A 107 16.85 28.65 4.31
CA ASN A 107 17.62 29.73 4.89
C ASN A 107 18.29 29.24 6.18
N PRO A 108 19.59 29.51 6.43
CA PRO A 108 20.24 29.16 7.68
C PRO A 108 19.66 30.02 8.81
N LYS A 109 18.64 29.49 9.49
CA LYS A 109 18.11 30.04 10.73
C LYS A 109 18.56 29.16 11.89
N SER A 110 19.00 29.78 12.98
CA SER A 110 19.26 29.05 14.23
C SER A 110 17.93 28.66 14.85
N PHE A 111 17.73 27.36 15.08
CA PHE A 111 16.57 26.82 15.79
C PHE A 111 16.92 26.62 17.27
N TYR A 112 15.96 26.85 18.15
CA TYR A 112 16.12 26.55 19.57
C TYR A 112 16.01 25.03 19.81
N PRO A 113 16.64 24.49 20.86
CA PRO A 113 16.44 23.11 21.26
C PRO A 113 14.95 22.81 21.50
N GLY A 114 14.42 21.80 20.80
CA GLY A 114 13.01 21.41 20.90
C GLY A 114 12.07 22.07 19.88
N GLU A 115 12.55 23.04 19.09
CA GLU A 115 11.79 23.50 17.92
C GLU A 115 11.71 22.40 16.87
N THR A 116 10.52 22.24 16.29
CA THR A 116 10.34 21.36 15.13
C THR A 116 10.96 22.05 13.92
N LEU A 117 11.90 21.37 13.27
CA LEU A 117 12.53 21.87 12.06
C LEU A 117 11.48 22.02 10.95
N PRO A 118 11.55 23.06 10.10
CA PRO A 118 10.74 23.15 8.90
C PRO A 118 10.90 21.87 8.06
N GLY A 119 9.80 21.42 7.46
CA GLY A 119 9.77 20.13 6.78
C GLY A 119 9.84 18.91 7.71
N SER A 120 9.65 19.06 9.04
CA SER A 120 9.53 17.95 9.99
C SER A 120 8.17 17.94 10.69
N SER A 121 7.64 16.74 10.96
CA SER A 121 6.48 16.56 11.84
C SER A 121 6.45 15.15 12.41
N VAL A 122 5.69 15.01 13.47
CA VAL A 122 5.56 13.80 14.26
C VAL A 122 4.08 13.51 14.47
N SER A 123 3.67 12.27 14.22
CA SER A 123 2.31 11.82 14.50
C SER A 123 2.07 11.67 16.02
N PRO A 124 0.80 11.64 16.45
CA PRO A 124 0.46 11.07 17.76
C PRO A 124 1.00 9.64 17.90
N VAL A 125 1.18 9.19 19.14
CA VAL A 125 1.48 7.79 19.43
C VAL A 125 0.18 6.99 19.33
N HIS A 126 0.20 5.94 18.51
CA HIS A 126 -0.89 4.98 18.39
C HIS A 126 -0.56 3.72 19.17
N GLN A 127 -1.49 3.28 20.01
CA GLN A 127 -1.34 2.06 20.80
C GLN A 127 -2.35 1.02 20.35
N ALA A 128 -1.88 -0.21 20.16
CA ALA A 128 -2.74 -1.33 19.76
C ALA A 128 -2.27 -2.65 20.40
N ALA A 129 -3.22 -3.55 20.65
CA ALA A 129 -2.91 -4.95 20.88
C ALA A 129 -3.12 -5.72 19.58
N LEU A 130 -2.12 -6.50 19.15
CA LEU A 130 -2.20 -7.35 17.96
C LEU A 130 -2.08 -8.81 18.35
N SER A 131 -3.15 -9.57 18.16
CA SER A 131 -3.10 -11.03 18.18
C SER A 131 -2.29 -11.57 16.99
N ALA A 132 -1.83 -12.81 17.06
CA ALA A 132 -1.13 -13.46 15.95
C ALA A 132 -2.01 -13.50 14.69
N GLY A 133 -1.45 -13.12 13.55
CA GLY A 133 -2.15 -13.12 12.25
C GLY A 133 -3.09 -11.95 12.01
N ASN A 134 -3.27 -11.04 12.98
CA ASN A 134 -4.11 -9.86 12.83
C ASN A 134 -3.29 -8.63 12.39
N ASP A 135 -4.01 -7.65 11.85
CA ASP A 135 -3.45 -6.40 11.34
C ASP A 135 -4.01 -5.21 12.14
N TYR A 136 -3.26 -4.12 12.18
CA TYR A 136 -3.67 -2.83 12.73
C TYR A 136 -3.38 -1.72 11.72
N GLU A 137 -4.36 -0.86 11.48
CA GLU A 137 -4.31 0.20 10.49
C GLU A 137 -4.72 1.54 11.09
N TYR A 138 -4.05 2.61 10.68
CA TYR A 138 -4.46 3.96 11.01
C TYR A 138 -3.95 4.97 9.98
N ASP A 139 -4.73 6.04 9.82
CA ASP A 139 -4.41 7.14 8.90
C ASP A 139 -3.64 8.24 9.65
N VAL A 140 -2.66 8.81 8.96
CA VAL A 140 -1.89 9.96 9.43
C VAL A 140 -1.95 11.05 8.38
N LYS A 141 -2.10 12.28 8.86
CA LYS A 141 -2.02 13.49 8.04
C LYS A 141 -0.78 14.27 8.43
N TYR A 142 0.06 14.55 7.44
CA TYR A 142 1.19 15.46 7.53
C TYR A 142 0.91 16.70 6.67
N ASN A 143 0.94 17.88 7.29
CA ASN A 143 0.89 19.13 6.54
C ASN A 143 2.31 19.45 6.07
N ILE A 144 2.51 19.49 4.76
CA ILE A 144 3.79 19.81 4.12
C ILE A 144 4.01 21.32 4.27
N PRO A 145 5.08 21.76 4.93
CA PRO A 145 5.37 23.18 5.04
C PRO A 145 5.64 23.80 3.67
N SER A 146 5.15 25.02 3.44
CA SER A 146 5.35 25.75 2.19
C SER A 146 6.82 26.15 1.97
N ASP A 147 7.63 26.09 3.01
CA ASP A 147 9.04 26.46 3.02
C ASP A 147 10.00 25.26 2.89
N ILE A 148 9.53 24.10 2.42
CA ILE A 148 10.41 22.97 2.06
C ILE A 148 11.19 23.28 0.76
N CYS A 149 12.48 22.97 0.73
CA CYS A 149 13.34 23.15 -0.46
C CYS A 149 14.07 21.88 -0.90
N SER A 150 13.87 20.75 -0.21
CA SER A 150 14.35 19.46 -0.68
C SER A 150 13.26 18.75 -1.46
N SER A 151 13.64 18.18 -2.61
CA SER A 151 12.80 17.26 -3.34
C SER A 151 12.79 15.84 -2.76
N SER A 152 13.48 15.62 -1.64
CA SER A 152 13.50 14.34 -0.92
C SER A 152 13.30 14.50 0.59
N GLY A 153 12.79 13.43 1.19
CA GLY A 153 12.69 13.23 2.63
C GLY A 153 12.45 11.78 3.00
N ASN A 154 12.14 11.56 4.27
CA ASN A 154 12.07 10.25 4.88
C ASN A 154 10.87 10.16 5.83
N LEU A 155 10.03 9.15 5.64
CA LEU A 155 9.06 8.69 6.64
C LEU A 155 9.73 7.68 7.54
N LYS A 156 9.94 8.07 8.80
CA LYS A 156 10.46 7.19 9.84
C LYS A 156 9.31 6.68 10.70
N VAL A 157 9.12 5.36 10.72
CA VAL A 157 8.14 4.68 11.58
C VAL A 157 8.86 4.02 12.74
N ARG A 158 8.60 4.48 13.96
CA ARG A 158 9.08 3.87 15.19
C ARG A 158 8.02 2.91 15.73
N ILE A 159 8.46 1.72 16.10
CA ILE A 159 7.64 0.71 16.77
C ILE A 159 8.30 0.35 18.09
N GLN A 160 7.51 0.34 19.15
CA GLN A 160 7.90 -0.13 20.48
C GLN A 160 6.97 -1.24 20.94
N PHE A 161 7.53 -2.26 21.58
CA PHE A 161 6.75 -3.36 22.16
C PHE A 161 7.52 -4.03 23.29
N THR A 162 6.82 -4.71 24.20
CA THR A 162 7.45 -5.47 25.28
C THR A 162 7.67 -6.92 24.86
N GLN A 163 8.89 -7.43 25.07
CA GLN A 163 9.23 -8.84 24.88
C GLN A 163 10.05 -9.32 26.07
N PHE A 164 9.63 -10.44 26.69
CA PHE A 164 10.28 -11.01 27.87
C PHE A 164 10.51 -9.98 29.00
N GLY A 165 9.51 -9.12 29.24
CA GLY A 165 9.58 -8.07 30.27
C GLY A 165 10.49 -6.89 29.92
N ARG A 166 11.03 -6.81 28.69
CA ARG A 166 11.88 -5.70 28.24
C ARG A 166 11.23 -4.94 27.10
N ILE A 167 11.29 -3.62 27.16
CA ILE A 167 10.87 -2.76 26.04
C ILE A 167 11.89 -2.89 24.91
N GLN A 168 11.41 -3.23 23.73
CA GLN A 168 12.14 -3.19 22.48
C GLN A 168 11.65 -1.97 21.69
N SER A 169 12.56 -1.36 20.93
CA SER A 169 12.25 -0.23 20.04
C SER A 169 13.01 -0.41 18.74
N SER A 170 12.36 -0.17 17.62
CA SER A 170 12.98 -0.19 16.30
C SER A 170 12.40 0.93 15.43
N SER A 171 13.14 1.31 14.39
CA SER A 171 12.68 2.29 13.42
C SER A 171 12.90 1.78 12.02
N LEU A 172 11.90 1.97 11.16
CA LEU A 172 11.96 1.72 9.74
C LEU A 172 11.87 3.06 9.00
N ILE A 173 12.48 3.14 7.83
CA ILE A 173 12.57 4.36 7.05
C ILE A 173 12.09 4.06 5.63
N ALA A 174 11.18 4.89 5.12
CA ALA A 174 10.76 4.88 3.73
C ALA A 174 11.09 6.25 3.09
N PRO A 175 11.81 6.29 1.95
CA PRO A 175 12.08 7.53 1.25
C PRO A 175 10.79 8.11 0.66
N ILE A 176 10.71 9.43 0.60
CA ILE A 176 9.60 10.20 0.03
C ILE A 176 10.18 11.31 -0.85
N HIS A 177 9.46 11.64 -1.92
CA HIS A 177 9.81 12.71 -2.83
C HIS A 177 8.78 13.84 -2.76
N PHE A 178 9.26 15.08 -2.92
CA PHE A 178 8.44 16.29 -2.91
C PHE A 178 8.63 17.04 -4.21
N HIS A 179 7.57 17.71 -4.66
CA HIS A 179 7.67 18.70 -5.73
C HIS A 179 8.29 19.97 -5.17
N VAL A 180 9.40 20.39 -5.78
CA VAL A 180 10.08 21.62 -5.44
C VAL A 180 10.32 22.41 -6.70
N ASP A 181 9.43 23.36 -6.95
CA ASP A 181 9.67 24.50 -7.84
C ASP A 181 10.76 25.43 -7.27
#